data_AF-A0A7V1LP12-F1
#
_entry.id   AF-A0A7V1LP12-F1
#
_cell.length_a   1.000
_cell.length_b   1.000
_cell.length_c   1.000
_cell.angle_alpha   90.00
_cell.angle_beta   90.00
_cell.angle_gamma   90.00
#
_symmetry.space_group_name_H-M   'P 1'
#
loop_
_entity.id
_entity.type
_entity.pdbx_description
1 polymer ?
#
loop_
_entity_poly.entity_id
_entity_poly.type
_entity_poly.pdbx_seq_one_letter_code
_entity_poly.pdbx_strand_id
1 'polypeptide(L)'
;MKKLISEQQIREAREAGRFRLEYDGGNTLLTPQAQTVARELQVELVDISAPAGLSHGDMKRVVEKVLEQLPSSKYSRARIEEVLKEVLRQK
;
A
#
# COMPACT_ATOMS: atom_id res chain seq x y z
N MET A 1 14.42 17.23 9.99
CA MET A 1 14.77 16.09 10.86
C MET A 1 13.77 14.97 10.59
N LYS A 2 14.23 13.72 10.38
CA LYS A 2 13.33 12.59 10.12
C LYS A 2 12.63 12.16 11.40
N LYS A 3 11.34 11.81 11.33
CA LYS A 3 10.59 11.23 12.45
C LYS A 3 10.97 9.76 12.62
N LEU A 4 10.94 9.24 13.83
CA LEU A 4 11.20 7.83 14.12
C LEU A 4 9.90 7.16 14.52
N ILE A 5 9.58 6.02 13.90
CA ILE A 5 8.55 5.12 14.42
C ILE A 5 9.21 4.09 15.33
N SER A 6 8.85 4.14 16.61
CA SER A 6 9.32 3.22 17.64
C SER A 6 8.31 2.10 17.88
N GLU A 7 8.76 1.04 18.56
CA GLU A 7 7.89 -0.05 19.01
C GLU A 7 6.73 0.44 19.90
N GLN A 8 6.98 1.48 20.70
CA GLN A 8 6.00 2.02 21.64
C GLN A 8 4.81 2.61 20.89
N GLN A 9 5.04 3.33 19.79
CA GLN A 9 3.96 3.89 18.98
C GLN A 9 3.09 2.81 18.32
N ILE A 10 3.67 1.65 18.00
CA ILE A 10 2.93 0.52 17.44
C ILE A 10 2.06 -0.14 18.52
N ARG A 11 2.59 -0.29 19.74
CA ARG A 11 1.83 -0.80 20.90
C ARG A 11 0.67 0.14 21.24
N GLU A 12 0.93 1.44 21.34
CA GLU A 12 -0.09 2.47 21.59
C GLU A 12 -1.19 2.46 20.49
N ALA A 13 -0.79 2.31 19.22
CA ALA A 13 -1.75 2.18 18.13
C ALA A 13 -2.64 0.93 18.28
N ARG A 14 -2.04 -0.21 18.65
CA ARG A 14 -2.78 -1.46 18.88
C ARG A 14 -3.76 -1.35 20.04
N GLU A 15 -3.32 -0.75 21.15
CA GLU A 15 -4.15 -0.50 22.34
C GLU A 15 -5.30 0.47 22.03
N ALA A 16 -5.05 1.45 21.17
CA ALA A 16 -6.08 2.36 20.65
C ALA A 16 -7.03 1.71 19.62
N GLY A 17 -6.91 0.39 19.37
CA GLY A 17 -7.72 -0.34 18.39
C GLY A 17 -7.39 -0.02 16.93
N ARG A 18 -6.23 0.60 16.66
CA ARG A 18 -5.75 0.89 15.30
C ARG A 18 -4.87 -0.25 14.84
N PHE A 19 -5.34 -0.96 13.82
CA PHE A 19 -4.64 -2.08 13.19
C PHE A 19 -3.80 -1.65 11.98
N ARG A 20 -3.78 -0.36 11.69
CA ARG A 20 -3.07 0.22 10.55
C ARG A 20 -2.41 1.52 10.97
N LEU A 21 -1.14 1.68 10.61
CA LEU A 21 -0.33 2.84 10.92
C LEU A 21 0.32 3.35 9.63
N GLU A 22 -0.08 4.55 9.24
CA GLU A 22 0.38 5.21 8.03
C GLU A 22 1.60 6.07 8.35
N TYR A 23 2.62 5.99 7.49
CA TYR A 23 3.85 6.75 7.66
C TYR A 23 4.42 7.22 6.34
N ASP A 24 5.07 8.37 6.34
CA ASP A 24 5.78 8.90 5.17
C ASP A 24 7.23 8.39 5.21
N GLY A 25 7.57 7.36 4.42
CA GLY A 25 8.93 6.80 4.32
C GLY A 25 10.00 7.78 3.83
N GLY A 26 9.63 8.86 3.15
CA GLY A 26 10.53 9.97 2.81
C GLY A 26 11.00 10.74 4.05
N ASN A 27 10.10 10.93 5.01
CA ASN A 27 10.33 11.72 6.23
C ASN A 27 10.41 10.91 7.53
N THR A 28 10.22 9.59 7.47
CA THR A 28 10.09 8.71 8.64
C THR A 28 11.03 7.51 8.52
N LEU A 29 11.75 7.22 9.61
CA LEU A 29 12.58 6.04 9.75
C LEU A 29 11.88 5.01 10.63
N LEU A 30 11.82 3.78 10.14
CA LEU A 30 11.22 2.64 10.83
C LEU A 30 12.34 1.77 11.41
N THR A 31 12.33 1.54 12.72
CA THR A 31 13.35 0.69 13.34
C THR A 31 13.09 -0.79 13.03
N PRO A 32 14.13 -1.65 12.99
CA PRO A 32 13.93 -3.09 12.84
C PRO A 32 13.00 -3.67 13.92
N GLN A 33 13.12 -3.18 15.15
CA GLN A 33 12.26 -3.59 16.27
C GLN A 33 10.79 -3.24 16.02
N ALA A 34 10.52 -2.04 15.49
CA ALA A 34 9.17 -1.61 15.14
C ALA A 34 8.56 -2.54 14.06
N GLN A 35 9.33 -2.98 13.06
CA GLN A 35 8.84 -3.95 12.07
C GLN A 35 8.47 -5.30 12.69
N THR A 36 9.30 -5.81 13.60
CA THR A 36 9.02 -7.07 14.31
C THR A 36 7.73 -6.96 15.12
N VAL A 37 7.60 -5.90 15.92
CA VAL A 37 6.44 -5.68 16.78
C VAL A 37 5.15 -5.45 15.96
N ALA A 38 5.23 -4.74 14.83
CA ALA A 38 4.10 -4.60 13.92
C ALA A 38 3.58 -5.96 13.42
N ARG A 39 4.48 -6.88 13.05
CA ARG A 39 4.10 -8.23 12.60
C ARG A 39 3.47 -9.05 13.72
N GLU A 40 4.06 -9.01 14.91
CA GLU A 40 3.54 -9.73 16.09
C GLU A 40 2.15 -9.24 16.52
N LEU A 41 1.95 -7.92 16.49
CA LEU A 41 0.69 -7.28 16.92
C LEU A 41 -0.36 -7.19 15.81
N GLN A 42 -0.06 -7.69 14.61
CA GLN A 42 -0.91 -7.60 13.42
C GLN A 42 -1.30 -6.14 13.10
N VAL A 43 -0.33 -5.23 13.20
CA VAL A 43 -0.47 -3.83 12.79
C VAL A 43 0.14 -3.67 11.39
N GLU A 44 -0.68 -3.26 10.44
CA GLU A 44 -0.26 -2.98 9.07
C GLU A 44 0.48 -1.64 9.02
N LEU A 45 1.75 -1.65 8.61
CA LEU A 45 2.54 -0.44 8.38
C LEU A 45 2.42 -0.05 6.91
N VAL A 46 1.86 1.13 6.63
CA VAL A 46 1.60 1.59 5.26
C VAL A 46 2.44 2.83 4.97
N ASP A 47 3.34 2.70 4.01
CA ASP A 47 4.11 3.84 3.51
C ASP A 47 3.25 4.67 2.55
N ILE A 48 2.86 5.87 2.96
CA ILE A 48 2.08 6.81 2.14
C ILE A 48 2.94 7.63 1.17
N SER A 49 4.27 7.58 1.32
CA SER A 49 5.22 8.26 0.43
C SER A 49 5.72 7.37 -0.70
N ALA A 50 5.63 6.05 -0.53
CA ALA A 50 5.82 5.14 -1.62
C ALA A 50 4.78 5.50 -2.70
N PRO A 51 5.19 5.68 -3.97
CA PRO A 51 4.21 5.80 -5.04
C PRO A 51 3.29 4.60 -4.90
N ALA A 52 1.98 4.82 -4.95
CA ALA A 52 0.96 3.78 -4.81
C ALA A 52 1.06 2.79 -5.98
N GLY A 53 2.14 2.02 -6.01
CA GLY A 53 2.39 0.94 -6.92
C GLY A 53 1.51 -0.18 -6.45
N LEU A 54 0.43 -0.43 -7.18
CA LEU A 54 -0.28 -1.69 -7.06
C LEU A 54 0.75 -2.81 -7.11
N SER A 55 0.71 -3.71 -6.11
CA SER A 55 1.48 -4.94 -6.20
C SER A 55 1.11 -5.66 -7.51
N HIS A 56 2.00 -6.47 -8.06
CA HIS A 56 1.71 -7.19 -9.31
C HIS A 56 0.42 -8.06 -9.20
N GLY A 57 0.15 -8.58 -8.00
CA GLY A 57 -1.08 -9.33 -7.69
C GLY A 57 -2.33 -8.45 -7.67
N ASP A 58 -2.25 -7.24 -7.10
CA ASP A 58 -3.37 -6.31 -7.06
C ASP A 58 -3.67 -5.73 -8.45
N MET A 59 -2.63 -5.45 -9.25
CA MET A 59 -2.78 -5.03 -10.63
C MET A 59 -3.56 -6.07 -11.44
N LYS A 60 -3.18 -7.35 -11.32
CA LYS A 60 -3.88 -8.45 -11.98
C LYS A 60 -5.36 -8.51 -11.59
N ARG A 61 -5.69 -8.42 -10.30
CA ARG A 61 -7.08 -8.44 -9.82
C ARG A 61 -7.90 -7.26 -10.33
N VAL A 62 -7.30 -6.06 -10.38
CA VAL A 62 -7.97 -4.86 -10.90
C VAL A 62 -8.24 -5.02 -12.39
N VAL A 63 -7.27 -5.50 -13.16
CA VAL A 63 -7.43 -5.74 -14.61
C VAL A 63 -8.52 -6.77 -14.89
N GLU A 64 -8.57 -7.87 -14.13
CA GLU A 64 -9.62 -8.89 -14.26
C GLU A 64 -11.01 -8.30 -13.99
N LYS A 65 -11.19 -7.52 -12.91
CA LYS A 65 -12.46 -6.84 -12.62
C LYS A 65 -12.87 -5.82 -13.69
N VAL A 66 -11.91 -5.09 -14.25
CA VAL A 66 -12.17 -4.13 -15.32
C VAL A 66 -12.60 -4.86 -16.59
N LEU A 67 -11.98 -6.01 -16.90
CA LEU A 67 -12.39 -6.85 -18.03
C LEU A 67 -13.80 -7.42 -17.86
N GLU A 68 -14.20 -7.80 -16.64
CA GLU A 68 -15.55 -8.29 -16.34
C GLU A 68 -16.64 -7.22 -16.55
N GLN A 69 -16.32 -5.94 -16.34
CA GLN A 69 -17.25 -4.82 -16.51
C GLN A 69 -17.26 -4.23 -17.92
N LEU A 70 -16.26 -4.56 -18.74
CA LEU A 70 -16.16 -4.07 -20.11
C LEU A 70 -16.73 -5.10 -21.10
N PRO A 71 -17.37 -4.66 -22.19
CA PRO A 71 -17.78 -5.56 -23.26
C PRO A 71 -16.54 -6.26 -23.83
N SER A 72 -16.55 -7.59 -23.75
CA SER A 72 -15.41 -8.52 -23.80
C SER A 72 -14.62 -8.57 -25.12
N SER A 73 -14.76 -7.59 -26.01
CA SER A 73 -14.15 -7.60 -27.34
C SER A 73 -13.44 -6.31 -27.75
N LYS A 74 -13.47 -5.25 -26.94
CA LYS A 74 -12.94 -3.93 -27.37
C LYS A 74 -11.53 -3.61 -26.90
N TYR A 75 -11.06 -4.20 -25.80
CA TYR A 75 -9.80 -3.81 -25.18
C TYR A 75 -8.97 -5.01 -24.78
N SER A 76 -7.69 -5.00 -25.17
CA SER A 76 -6.74 -6.01 -24.73
C SER A 76 -6.35 -5.78 -23.27
N ARG A 77 -6.04 -6.87 -22.57
CA ARG A 77 -5.50 -6.83 -21.20
C ARG A 77 -4.32 -5.86 -21.07
N ALA A 78 -3.39 -5.90 -22.03
CA ALA A 78 -2.22 -5.04 -22.05
C ALA A 78 -2.60 -3.54 -22.09
N ARG A 79 -3.65 -3.18 -22.86
CA ARG A 79 -4.12 -1.79 -22.94
C ARG A 79 -4.72 -1.31 -21.62
N ILE A 80 -5.43 -2.17 -20.90
CA ILE A 80 -5.99 -1.85 -19.58
C ILE A 80 -4.87 -1.65 -18.55
N GLU A 81 -3.84 -2.51 -18.59
CA GLU A 81 -2.65 -2.38 -17.73
C GLU A 81 -1.88 -1.07 -17.99
N GLU A 82 -1.73 -0.65 -19.25
CA GLU A 82 -1.13 0.64 -19.60
C GLU A 82 -1.92 1.82 -19.03
N VAL A 83 -3.24 1.85 -19.25
CA VAL A 83 -4.10 2.93 -18.77
C VAL A 83 -4.10 3.00 -17.24
N LEU A 84 -4.13 1.86 -16.55
CA LEU A 84 -4.02 1.82 -15.08
C LEU A 84 -2.70 2.41 -14.59
N LYS A 85 -1.57 2.07 -15.25
CA LYS A 85 -0.26 2.65 -14.91
C LYS A 85 -0.21 4.15 -15.17
N GLU A 86 -0.81 4.63 -16.25
CA GLU A 86 -0.86 6.07 -16.56
C GLU A 86 -1.69 6.83 -15.52
N VAL A 87 -2.87 6.32 -15.15
CA VAL A 87 -3.74 6.94 -14.13
C VAL A 87 -3.06 6.98 -12.76
N LEU A 88 -2.36 5.91 -12.38
CA LEU A 88 -1.63 5.86 -11.11
C LEU A 88 -0.42 6.77 -11.07
N ARG A 89 0.20 7.04 -12.23
CA ARG A 89 1.36 7.95 -12.35
C ARG A 89 0.97 9.43 -12.38
N GLN A 90 -0.28 9.75 -12.71
CA GLN A 90 -0.81 11.11 -12.73
C GLN A 90 -1.37 11.58 -11.37
N LYS A 91 -1.40 10.71 -10.36
CA LYS A 91 -1.66 11.07 -8.96
C LYS A 91 -0.36 11.29 -8.20
#